data_AF-A0A2P2BWG3-F1
#
_entry.id   AF-A0A2P2BWG3-F1
#
_cell.length_a   1.000
_cell.length_b   1.000
_cell.length_c   1.000
_cell.angle_alpha   90.00
_cell.angle_beta   90.00
_cell.angle_gamma   90.00
#
_symmetry.space_group_name_H-M   'P 1'
#
loop_
_entity.id
_entity.type
_entity.pdbx_description
1 polymer ?
#
loop_
_entity_poly.entity_id
_entity_poly.type
_entity_poly.pdbx_seq_one_letter_code
_entity_poly.pdbx_strand_id
1 'polypeptide(L)'
;MTESSPARPASDLSDEELATQGKQLHDSRNWMFLHGSAAQFATHTARMLELEEEYLRRFPKRTWQGSGGAGEPDPVPVADPVAEVLRQVAQAPGGRLHKLEVHQAARVAGLERAELARLYTQEPRLLRTDKADRVITPAGLERLRT
;
A
#
# COMPACT_ATOMS: atom_id res chain seq x y z
N MET A 1 -15.33 -47.50 -7.68
CA MET A 1 -15.31 -46.03 -7.80
C MET A 1 -15.91 -45.47 -6.53
N THR A 2 -15.07 -45.00 -5.61
CA THR A 2 -15.53 -44.33 -4.39
C THR A 2 -15.92 -42.91 -4.77
N GLU A 3 -17.21 -42.62 -4.79
CA GLU A 3 -17.71 -41.24 -4.89
C GLU A 3 -17.14 -40.46 -3.70
N SER A 4 -16.33 -39.44 -4.01
CA SER A 4 -15.80 -38.54 -2.99
C SER A 4 -16.96 -37.72 -2.48
N SER A 5 -17.28 -37.87 -1.19
CA SER A 5 -18.32 -37.07 -0.54
C SER A 5 -18.09 -35.58 -0.84
N PRO A 6 -19.12 -34.80 -1.20
CA PRO A 6 -18.92 -33.41 -1.59
C PRO A 6 -18.28 -32.63 -0.44
N ALA A 7 -17.33 -31.75 -0.77
CA ALA A 7 -16.73 -30.85 0.20
C ALA A 7 -17.83 -29.99 0.84
N ARG A 8 -17.76 -29.79 2.17
CA ARG A 8 -18.68 -28.91 2.89
C ARG A 8 -18.67 -27.49 2.30
N PRO A 9 -19.82 -26.80 2.21
CA PRO A 9 -19.89 -25.40 1.79
C PRO A 9 -18.94 -24.52 2.60
N ALA A 10 -18.37 -23.48 1.98
CA ALA A 10 -17.47 -22.55 2.65
C ALA A 10 -18.12 -21.86 3.87
N SER A 11 -19.42 -21.57 3.79
CA SER A 11 -20.22 -21.00 4.88
C SER A 11 -20.20 -21.83 6.16
N ASP A 12 -20.01 -23.14 6.03
CA ASP A 12 -20.09 -24.10 7.13
C ASP A 12 -18.71 -24.40 7.74
N LEU A 13 -17.65 -23.79 7.20
CA LEU A 13 -16.30 -23.89 7.74
C LEU A 13 -16.13 -22.90 8.89
N SER A 14 -15.35 -23.29 9.90
CA SER A 14 -14.79 -22.34 10.86
C SER A 14 -13.77 -21.40 10.18
N ASP A 15 -13.47 -20.28 10.83
CA ASP A 15 -12.50 -19.30 10.29
C ASP A 15 -11.10 -19.89 10.09
N GLU A 16 -10.68 -20.79 10.97
CA GLU A 16 -9.40 -21.49 10.88
C GLU A 16 -9.39 -22.50 9.72
N GLU A 17 -10.48 -23.26 9.55
CA GLU A 17 -10.62 -24.20 8.43
C GLU A 17 -10.66 -23.46 7.09
N LEU A 18 -11.38 -22.35 7.02
CA LEU A 18 -11.47 -21.49 5.83
C LEU A 18 -10.08 -20.97 5.43
N ALA A 19 -9.32 -20.43 6.39
CA ALA A 19 -7.96 -19.94 6.13
C ALA A 19 -7.00 -21.08 5.73
N THR A 20 -7.08 -22.23 6.41
CA THR A 20 -6.22 -23.39 6.13
C THR A 20 -6.48 -23.96 4.74
N GLN A 21 -7.76 -24.18 4.38
CA GLN A 21 -8.12 -24.68 3.06
C GLN A 21 -7.75 -23.69 1.96
N GLY A 22 -8.02 -22.40 2.15
CA GLY A 22 -7.63 -21.35 1.19
C GLY A 22 -6.13 -21.38 0.89
N LYS A 23 -5.30 -21.46 1.94
CA LYS A 23 -3.83 -21.58 1.78
C LYS A 23 -3.44 -22.83 0.99
N GLN A 24 -3.98 -24.00 1.35
CA GLN A 24 -3.66 -25.26 0.67
C GLN A 24 -4.03 -25.23 -0.82
N LEU A 25 -5.15 -24.60 -1.16
CA LEU A 25 -5.58 -24.43 -2.54
C LEU A 25 -4.68 -23.49 -3.34
N HIS A 26 -4.24 -22.37 -2.74
CA HIS A 26 -3.26 -21.50 -3.37
C HIS A 26 -1.91 -22.18 -3.59
N ASP A 27 -1.41 -22.90 -2.58
CA ASP A 27 -0.11 -23.60 -2.65
C ASP A 27 -0.09 -24.64 -3.79
N SER A 28 -1.23 -25.26 -4.09
CA SER A 28 -1.36 -26.30 -5.12
C SER A 28 -1.84 -25.80 -6.49
N ARG A 29 -2.19 -24.50 -6.62
CA ARG A 29 -2.83 -23.94 -7.83
C ARG A 29 -1.98 -24.12 -9.08
N ASN A 30 -0.70 -23.77 -9.03
CA ASN A 30 0.17 -23.84 -10.19
C ASN A 30 0.41 -25.29 -10.64
N TRP A 31 0.55 -26.20 -9.69
CA TRP A 31 0.67 -27.63 -10.00
C TRP A 31 -0.57 -28.15 -10.71
N MET A 32 -1.77 -27.81 -10.21
CA MET A 32 -3.03 -28.21 -10.84
C MET A 32 -3.26 -27.57 -12.22
N PHE A 33 -2.78 -26.34 -12.43
CA PHE A 33 -2.82 -25.70 -13.74
C PHE A 33 -1.94 -26.45 -14.77
N LEU A 34 -0.74 -26.87 -14.37
CA LEU A 34 0.21 -27.53 -15.27
C LEU A 34 -0.05 -29.02 -15.46
N HIS A 35 -0.65 -29.69 -14.47
CA HIS A 35 -0.71 -31.15 -14.41
C HIS A 35 -2.12 -31.72 -14.20
N GLY A 36 -3.09 -30.88 -13.81
CA GLY A 36 -4.48 -31.29 -13.68
C GLY A 36 -5.15 -31.41 -15.05
N SER A 37 -6.14 -32.30 -15.16
CA SER A 37 -7.09 -32.24 -16.26
C SER A 37 -7.90 -30.94 -16.20
N ALA A 38 -8.49 -30.55 -17.33
CA ALA A 38 -9.38 -29.38 -17.40
C ALA A 38 -10.51 -29.44 -16.35
N ALA A 39 -11.10 -30.62 -16.13
CA ALA A 39 -12.15 -30.81 -15.12
C ALA A 39 -11.62 -30.63 -13.69
N GLN A 40 -10.44 -31.18 -13.37
CA GLN A 40 -9.83 -31.01 -12.05
C GLN A 40 -9.46 -29.55 -11.77
N PHE A 41 -8.90 -28.86 -12.77
CA PHE A 41 -8.57 -27.44 -12.65
C PHE A 41 -9.82 -26.56 -12.48
N ALA A 42 -10.91 -26.87 -13.19
CA ALA A 42 -12.19 -26.18 -13.03
C ALA A 42 -12.76 -26.36 -11.62
N THR A 43 -12.80 -27.59 -11.11
CA THR A 43 -13.27 -27.89 -9.75
C THR A 43 -12.41 -27.20 -8.69
N HIS A 44 -11.08 -27.21 -8.88
CA HIS A 44 -10.14 -26.53 -7.98
C HIS A 44 -10.38 -25.01 -7.95
N THR A 45 -10.49 -24.40 -9.13
CA THR A 45 -10.74 -22.96 -9.26
C THR A 45 -12.09 -22.58 -8.64
N ALA A 46 -13.14 -23.35 -8.88
CA ALA A 46 -14.45 -23.10 -8.28
C ALA A 46 -14.40 -23.15 -6.75
N ARG A 47 -13.71 -24.14 -6.18
CA ARG A 47 -13.56 -24.24 -4.73
C ARG A 47 -12.71 -23.10 -4.15
N MET A 48 -11.65 -22.68 -4.85
CA MET A 48 -10.83 -21.54 -4.44
C MET A 48 -11.66 -20.26 -4.36
N LEU A 49 -12.45 -19.96 -5.40
CA LEU A 49 -13.33 -18.79 -5.45
C LEU A 49 -14.38 -18.81 -4.33
N GLU A 50 -14.99 -19.96 -4.06
CA GLU A 50 -15.97 -20.11 -2.96
C GLU A 50 -15.37 -19.76 -1.59
N LEU A 51 -14.14 -20.22 -1.32
CA LEU A 51 -13.44 -19.91 -0.06
C LEU A 51 -13.01 -18.44 0.01
N GLU A 52 -12.56 -17.86 -1.10
CA GLU A 52 -12.19 -16.45 -1.20
C GLU A 52 -13.38 -15.53 -0.94
N GLU A 53 -14.53 -15.80 -1.57
CA GLU A 53 -15.77 -15.04 -1.39
C GLU A 53 -16.21 -15.07 0.08
N GLU A 54 -16.22 -16.25 0.70
CA GLU A 54 -16.59 -16.38 2.10
C GLU A 54 -15.59 -15.67 3.03
N TYR A 55 -14.28 -15.75 2.74
CA TYR A 55 -13.26 -15.05 3.50
C TYR A 55 -13.44 -13.53 3.43
N LEU A 56 -13.68 -12.98 2.25
CA LEU A 56 -13.94 -11.55 2.05
C LEU A 56 -15.21 -11.10 2.77
N ARG A 57 -16.26 -11.93 2.75
CA ARG A 57 -17.52 -11.66 3.47
C ARG A 57 -17.31 -11.59 4.99
N ARG A 58 -16.50 -12.50 5.56
CA ARG A 58 -16.23 -12.55 7.02
C ARG A 58 -15.24 -11.49 7.49
N PHE A 59 -14.25 -11.14 6.66
CA PHE A 59 -13.15 -10.26 7.04
C PHE A 59 -13.03 -9.01 6.16
N PRO A 60 -14.09 -8.17 6.06
CA PRO A 60 -14.13 -7.02 5.14
C PRO A 60 -13.08 -5.94 5.43
N LYS A 61 -12.44 -5.97 6.61
CA LYS A 61 -11.41 -5.00 7.03
C LYS A 61 -9.97 -5.53 6.93
N ARG A 62 -9.77 -6.79 6.53
CA ARG A 62 -8.44 -7.42 6.39
C ARG A 62 -7.90 -7.46 4.96
N THR A 63 -8.70 -7.07 3.97
CA THR A 63 -8.18 -6.80 2.63
C THR A 63 -7.25 -5.59 2.72
N TRP A 64 -5.99 -5.81 2.38
CA TRP A 64 -4.98 -4.78 2.16
C TRP A 64 -5.62 -3.53 1.54
N GLN A 65 -5.80 -2.49 2.36
CA GLN A 65 -6.03 -1.14 1.86
C GLN A 65 -4.68 -0.71 1.33
N GLY A 66 -4.38 -1.07 0.07
CA GLY A 66 -3.17 -0.59 -0.58
C GLY A 66 -3.03 0.91 -0.43
N SER A 67 -1.78 1.37 -0.40
CA SER A 67 -1.37 2.77 -0.25
C SER A 67 -2.42 3.79 -0.70
N GLY A 68 -3.28 4.21 0.25
CA GLY A 68 -4.24 5.31 0.15
C GLY A 68 -5.55 5.02 -0.58
N GLY A 69 -6.67 5.15 0.13
CA GLY A 69 -7.91 5.63 -0.50
C GLY A 69 -9.22 4.96 -0.09
N ALA A 70 -9.59 4.96 1.20
CA ALA A 70 -11.01 4.89 1.60
C ALA A 70 -11.28 5.35 3.05
N GLY A 71 -10.35 6.05 3.70
CA GLY A 71 -10.54 6.42 5.11
C GLY A 71 -9.49 7.34 5.73
N GLU A 72 -8.45 7.72 4.99
CA GLU A 72 -7.67 8.89 5.39
C GLU A 72 -8.51 10.12 5.04
N PRO A 73 -8.77 11.04 6.00
CA PRO A 73 -9.42 12.29 5.67
C PRO A 73 -8.66 12.95 4.52
N ASP A 74 -9.38 13.61 3.61
CA ASP A 74 -8.74 14.45 2.60
C ASP A 74 -7.68 15.31 3.32
N PRO A 75 -6.44 15.38 2.79
CA PRO A 75 -5.37 16.12 3.41
C PRO A 75 -5.91 17.51 3.76
N VAL A 76 -5.97 17.83 5.05
CA VAL A 76 -6.42 19.15 5.50
C VAL A 76 -5.42 20.13 4.90
N PRO A 77 -5.83 21.01 3.98
CA PRO A 77 -4.91 21.90 3.31
C PRO A 77 -4.23 22.75 4.38
N VAL A 78 -2.93 22.52 4.60
CA VAL A 78 -2.16 23.38 5.48
C VAL A 78 -2.00 24.73 4.78
N ALA A 79 -2.00 25.82 5.54
CA ALA A 79 -1.95 27.17 4.97
C ALA A 79 -0.71 27.42 4.08
N ASP A 80 0.40 26.74 4.37
CA ASP A 80 1.63 26.77 3.57
C ASP A 80 2.21 25.34 3.45
N PRO A 81 1.83 24.59 2.39
CA PRO A 81 2.32 23.23 2.17
C PRO A 81 3.83 23.14 1.96
N VAL A 82 4.43 24.19 1.39
CA VAL A 82 5.89 24.26 1.18
C VAL A 82 6.60 24.38 2.52
N ALA A 83 6.19 25.31 3.38
CA ALA A 83 6.78 25.48 4.70
C ALA A 83 6.61 24.22 5.56
N GLU A 84 5.47 23.53 5.45
CA GLU A 84 5.25 22.27 6.17
C GLU A 84 6.25 21.18 5.74
N VAL A 85 6.40 20.94 4.45
CA VAL A 85 7.36 19.94 3.94
C VAL A 85 8.79 20.29 4.34
N LEU A 86 9.20 21.56 4.21
CA LEU A 86 10.53 22.01 4.63
C LEU A 86 10.76 21.82 6.14
N ARG A 87 9.74 22.09 6.97
CA ARG A 87 9.81 21.91 8.42
C ARG A 87 10.01 20.45 8.79
N GLN A 88 9.31 19.52 8.15
CA GLN A 88 9.49 18.08 8.37
C GLN A 88 10.91 17.63 8.02
N VAL A 89 11.46 18.08 6.88
CA VAL A 89 12.85 17.76 6.51
C VAL A 89 13.86 18.38 7.50
N ALA A 90 13.61 19.61 7.97
CA ALA A 90 14.47 20.30 8.94
C ALA A 90 14.51 19.63 10.31
N GLN A 91 13.38 19.10 10.77
CA GLN A 91 13.24 18.43 12.07
C GLN A 91 13.77 16.99 12.06
N ALA A 92 13.89 16.38 10.89
CA ALA A 92 14.48 15.04 10.76
C ALA A 92 15.98 15.05 11.11
N PRO A 93 16.52 13.96 11.70
CA PRO A 93 17.93 13.89 12.10
C PRO A 93 18.88 14.26 10.96
N GLY A 94 19.70 15.30 11.17
CA GLY A 94 20.65 15.78 10.16
C GLY A 94 20.02 16.61 9.02
N GLY A 95 18.79 17.11 9.21
CA GLY A 95 18.09 17.92 8.21
C GLY A 95 17.83 17.16 6.91
N ARG A 96 17.63 15.85 7.01
CA ARG A 96 17.49 14.93 5.88
C ARG A 96 16.32 13.98 6.09
N LEU A 97 15.60 13.71 5.01
CA LEU A 97 14.47 12.78 5.02
C LEU A 97 14.52 11.90 3.76
N HIS A 98 14.11 10.64 3.87
CA HIS A 98 14.12 9.76 2.71
C HIS A 98 13.12 10.25 1.64
N LYS A 99 13.42 10.02 0.35
CA LYS A 99 12.59 10.53 -0.76
C LYS A 99 11.12 10.16 -0.63
N LEU A 100 10.83 8.94 -0.21
CA LEU A 100 9.44 8.45 -0.10
C LEU A 100 8.70 9.18 1.03
N GLU A 101 9.37 9.45 2.14
CA GLU A 101 8.80 10.20 3.25
C GLU A 101 8.57 11.67 2.87
N VAL A 102 9.45 12.29 2.08
CA VAL A 102 9.18 13.64 1.52
C VAL A 102 7.97 13.64 0.58
N HIS A 103 7.82 12.62 -0.26
CA HIS A 103 6.65 12.51 -1.13
C HIS A 103 5.36 12.28 -0.32
N GLN A 104 5.41 11.52 0.76
CA GLN A 104 4.30 11.34 1.68
C GLN A 104 3.97 12.66 2.40
N ALA A 105 4.98 13.37 2.93
CA ALA A 105 4.82 14.68 3.55
C ALA A 105 4.14 15.68 2.61
N ALA A 106 4.59 15.74 1.35
CA ALA A 106 3.99 16.58 0.33
C ALA A 106 2.52 16.20 0.06
N ARG A 107 2.21 14.90 -0.03
CA ARG A 107 0.83 14.43 -0.19
C ARG A 107 -0.06 14.84 0.99
N VAL A 108 0.42 14.65 2.22
CA VAL A 108 -0.32 14.99 3.45
C VAL A 108 -0.52 16.51 3.59
N ALA A 109 0.47 17.30 3.18
CA ALA A 109 0.39 18.75 3.18
C ALA A 109 -0.45 19.32 2.02
N GLY A 110 -0.83 18.50 1.03
CA GLY A 110 -1.49 18.98 -0.19
C GLY A 110 -0.57 19.76 -1.12
N LEU A 111 0.74 19.53 -1.06
CA LEU A 111 1.72 20.17 -1.95
C LEU A 111 1.70 19.49 -3.33
N GLU A 112 1.42 20.27 -4.37
CA GLU A 112 1.37 19.76 -5.73
C GLU A 112 2.73 19.24 -6.21
N ARG A 113 2.69 18.21 -7.06
CA ARG A 113 3.93 17.56 -7.56
C ARG A 113 4.86 18.55 -8.27
N ALA A 114 4.29 19.50 -9.00
CA ALA A 114 5.06 20.54 -9.69
C ALA A 114 5.76 21.49 -8.70
N GLU A 115 5.08 21.85 -7.61
CA GLU A 115 5.65 22.70 -6.56
C GLU A 115 6.72 21.98 -5.75
N LEU A 116 6.49 20.70 -5.42
CA LEU A 116 7.53 19.85 -4.83
C LEU A 116 8.77 19.77 -5.72
N ALA A 117 8.59 19.63 -7.04
CA ALA A 117 9.71 19.61 -7.99
C ALA A 117 10.49 20.94 -7.98
N ARG A 118 9.79 22.08 -7.85
CA ARG A 118 10.42 23.41 -7.77
C ARG A 118 11.35 23.56 -6.58
N LEU A 119 11.11 22.86 -5.46
CA LEU A 119 12.00 22.90 -4.29
C LEU A 119 13.45 22.48 -4.63
N TYR A 120 13.64 21.67 -5.68
CA TYR A 120 14.93 21.16 -6.14
C TYR A 120 15.57 21.97 -7.27
N THR A 121 14.76 22.70 -8.05
CA THR A 121 15.19 23.30 -9.32
C THR A 121 15.17 24.82 -9.32
N GLN A 122 14.42 25.46 -8.42
CA GLN A 122 14.42 26.92 -8.31
C GLN A 122 15.73 27.44 -7.72
N GLU A 123 16.03 28.73 -7.92
CA GLU A 123 17.19 29.38 -7.32
C GLU A 123 16.74 30.50 -6.36
N PRO A 124 17.19 30.47 -5.08
CA PRO A 124 18.01 29.43 -4.47
C PRO A 124 17.21 28.13 -4.23
N ARG A 125 17.88 26.99 -4.40
CA ARG A 125 17.27 25.67 -4.14
C ARG A 125 16.94 25.53 -2.67
N LEU A 126 15.77 24.96 -2.35
CA LEU A 126 15.34 24.78 -0.96
C LEU A 126 15.68 23.38 -0.45
N LEU A 127 15.66 22.37 -1.33
CA LEU A 127 16.10 21.00 -1.06
C LEU A 127 17.19 20.59 -2.05
N ARG A 128 18.13 19.75 -1.61
CA ARG A 128 19.06 19.03 -2.49
C ARG A 128 18.83 17.53 -2.41
N THR A 129 19.26 16.84 -3.45
CA THR A 129 19.26 15.36 -3.51
C THR A 129 20.60 14.84 -3.01
N ASP A 130 20.58 13.94 -2.03
CA ASP A 130 21.73 13.16 -1.58
C ASP A 130 21.34 11.67 -1.62
N LYS A 131 21.64 11.00 -2.73
CA LYS A 131 21.18 9.62 -2.99
C LYS A 131 19.65 9.49 -2.79
N ALA A 132 19.25 8.67 -1.81
CA ALA A 132 17.86 8.43 -1.45
C ALA A 132 17.27 9.53 -0.56
N ASP A 133 18.10 10.40 -0.01
CA ASP A 133 17.71 11.46 0.92
C ASP A 133 17.44 12.78 0.21
N ARG A 134 16.61 13.59 0.87
CA ARG A 134 16.34 14.99 0.55
C ARG A 134 16.83 15.79 1.73
N VAL A 135 17.79 16.67 1.47
CA VAL A 135 18.48 17.42 2.51
C VAL A 135 18.09 18.88 2.39
N ILE A 136 17.69 19.48 3.51
CA ILE A 136 17.39 20.90 3.55
C ILE A 136 18.66 21.72 3.28
N THR A 137 18.48 22.81 2.55
CA THR A 137 19.55 23.76 2.23
C THR A 137 19.50 24.95 3.20
N PRO A 138 20.55 25.80 3.26
CA PRO A 138 20.48 27.06 3.99
C PRO A 138 19.30 27.94 3.55
N ALA A 139 19.03 28.05 2.25
CA ALA A 139 17.88 28.81 1.74
C ALA A 139 16.53 28.20 2.17
N GLY A 140 16.44 26.87 2.22
CA GLY A 140 15.29 26.15 2.78
C GLY A 140 15.05 26.47 4.26
N LEU A 141 16.13 26.58 5.05
CA LEU A 141 16.05 26.98 6.45
C LEU A 141 15.67 28.46 6.61
N GLU A 142 16.23 29.37 5.80
CA GLU A 142 15.85 30.79 5.84
C GLU A 142 14.37 31.00 5.48
N ARG A 143 13.83 30.22 4.53
CA ARG A 143 12.41 30.27 4.17
C ARG A 143 11.47 29.93 5.33
N LEU A 144 11.92 29.13 6.30
CA LEU A 144 11.15 28.77 7.50
C LEU A 144 11.20 29.85 8.59
N ARG A 145 12.12 30.81 8.50
CA ARG A 145 12.26 31.91 9.48
C ARG A 145 11.46 33.15 9.10
N THR A 146 10.94 33.21 7.87
CA THR A 146 10.11 34.29 7.33
C THR A 146 8.65 33.91 7.45
#